data_AF-A0A7L5Z206-F1
#
_entry.id   AF-A0A7L5Z206-F1
#
_cell.length_a   1.000
_cell.length_b   1.000
_cell.length_c   1.000
_cell.angle_alpha   90.00
_cell.angle_beta   90.00
_cell.angle_gamma   90.00
#
_symmetry.space_group_name_H-M   'P 1'
#
loop_
_entity.id
_entity.type
_entity.pdbx_description
1 polymer ?
#
loop_
_entity_poly.entity_id
_entity_poly.type
_entity_poly.pdbx_seq_one_letter_code
_entity_poly.pdbx_strand_id
1 'polypeptide(L)'
;MAHTSTRNELLRKRRVDATVAELVKVLTDQRQDVQARLDSHATTLLSKAWDQRLAEVIGPVNLATAREVALRVARALAGKGHGYDPDVMTNWLTLNAGIAAESVNDSTRASLAAAQETDDPDPVGSVFDLLLTSGVASLAVSMVTTAVNFAAHDAAQAVGAQYKTWNTGRNPRPRHAALNGQVVALDSTFSNGARYPGDPTLGPADLARCNCSMTIST
;
A
#
# COMPACT_ATOMS: atom_id res chain seq x y z
N MET A 1 2.00 27.08 -15.39
CA MET A 1 2.12 25.62 -15.43
C MET A 1 1.08 25.02 -14.51
N ALA A 2 0.33 24.02 -14.97
CA ALA A 2 -0.60 23.31 -14.10
C ALA A 2 0.20 22.39 -13.17
N HIS A 3 -0.20 22.30 -11.90
CA HIS A 3 0.39 21.36 -10.96
C HIS A 3 -0.67 20.74 -10.05
N THR A 4 -0.40 19.56 -9.53
CA THR A 4 -1.26 18.92 -8.52
C THR A 4 -0.43 18.12 -7.53
N SER A 5 -0.88 18.04 -6.28
CA SER A 5 -0.23 17.22 -5.25
C SER A 5 -1.05 15.97 -4.94
N THR A 6 -0.37 14.84 -4.77
CA THR A 6 -0.98 13.60 -4.24
C THR A 6 -1.25 13.68 -2.75
N ARG A 7 -0.74 14.71 -2.05
CA ARG A 7 -1.02 14.96 -0.65
C ARG A 7 -2.46 15.42 -0.45
N ASN A 8 -3.25 14.60 0.21
CA ASN A 8 -4.60 14.92 0.68
C ASN A 8 -4.85 14.15 1.98
N GLU A 9 -4.69 14.81 3.12
CA GLU A 9 -4.73 14.17 4.44
C GLU A 9 -6.12 13.61 4.77
N LEU A 10 -7.19 14.29 4.34
CA LEU A 10 -8.57 13.83 4.56
C LEU A 10 -8.88 12.58 3.73
N LEU A 11 -8.53 12.57 2.44
CA LEU A 11 -8.68 11.40 1.59
C LEU A 11 -7.87 10.24 2.16
N ARG A 12 -6.58 10.47 2.48
CA ARG A 12 -5.71 9.43 3.02
C ARG A 12 -6.25 8.86 4.32
N LYS A 13 -6.67 9.72 5.25
CA LYS A 13 -7.27 9.26 6.51
C LYS A 13 -8.50 8.38 6.24
N ARG A 14 -9.46 8.84 5.43
CA ARG A 14 -10.66 8.05 5.10
C ARG A 14 -10.32 6.72 4.44
N ARG A 15 -9.36 6.69 3.51
CA ARG A 15 -8.94 5.46 2.81
C ARG A 15 -8.21 4.51 3.75
N VAL A 16 -7.34 5.02 4.62
CA VAL A 16 -6.67 4.21 5.65
C VAL A 16 -7.70 3.62 6.61
N ASP A 17 -8.63 4.42 7.13
CA ASP A 17 -9.67 3.94 8.06
C ASP A 17 -10.52 2.83 7.41
N ALA A 18 -10.92 3.00 6.14
CA ALA A 18 -11.66 1.99 5.39
C ALA A 18 -10.84 0.71 5.14
N THR A 19 -9.56 0.84 4.76
CA THR A 19 -8.68 -0.31 4.58
C THR A 19 -8.43 -1.05 5.89
N VAL A 20 -8.25 -0.34 7.01
CA VAL A 20 -8.13 -0.95 8.34
C VAL A 20 -9.38 -1.76 8.68
N ALA A 21 -10.57 -1.20 8.46
CA ALA A 21 -11.83 -1.89 8.76
C ALA A 21 -11.97 -3.22 8.02
N GLU A 22 -11.58 -3.29 6.74
CA GLU A 22 -11.65 -4.53 5.97
C GLU A 22 -10.52 -5.51 6.35
N LEU A 23 -9.30 -5.01 6.58
CA LEU A 23 -8.18 -5.87 6.99
C LEU A 23 -8.42 -6.49 8.37
N VAL A 24 -9.00 -5.75 9.32
CA VAL A 24 -9.33 -6.29 10.66
C VAL A 24 -10.27 -7.50 10.56
N LYS A 25 -11.28 -7.45 9.68
CA LYS A 25 -12.21 -8.58 9.49
C LYS A 25 -11.47 -9.84 9.02
N VAL A 26 -10.74 -9.75 7.91
CA VAL A 26 -10.05 -10.92 7.34
C VAL A 26 -8.93 -11.45 8.23
N LEU A 27 -8.22 -10.58 8.95
CA LEU A 27 -7.18 -10.99 9.89
C LEU A 27 -7.75 -11.59 11.18
N THR A 28 -8.96 -11.19 11.59
CA THR A 28 -9.67 -11.84 12.71
C THR A 28 -10.10 -13.25 12.32
N ASP A 29 -10.64 -13.43 11.11
CA ASP A 29 -10.97 -14.76 10.58
C ASP A 29 -9.71 -15.63 10.46
N GLN A 30 -8.61 -15.03 10.02
CA GLN A 30 -7.32 -15.71 9.91
C GLN A 30 -6.78 -16.15 11.27
N ARG A 31 -6.89 -15.29 12.31
CA ARG A 31 -6.55 -15.66 13.69
C ARG A 31 -7.32 -16.90 14.13
N GLN A 32 -8.63 -16.90 13.94
CA GLN A 32 -9.50 -18.01 14.37
C GLN A 32 -9.15 -19.32 13.66
N ASP A 33 -8.90 -19.28 12.35
CA ASP A 33 -8.50 -20.47 11.58
C ASP A 33 -7.13 -21.01 12.04
N VAL A 34 -6.14 -20.12 12.23
CA VAL A 34 -4.81 -20.51 12.69
C VAL A 34 -4.86 -21.08 14.10
N GLN A 35 -5.61 -20.46 15.02
CA GLN A 35 -5.79 -20.96 16.39
C GLN A 35 -6.48 -22.33 16.42
N ALA A 36 -7.53 -22.54 15.62
CA ALA A 36 -8.24 -23.82 15.55
C ALA A 36 -7.39 -24.97 14.99
N ARG A 37 -6.28 -24.66 14.33
CA ARG A 37 -5.41 -25.61 13.62
C ARG A 37 -4.00 -25.67 14.22
N LEU A 38 -3.76 -25.06 15.37
CA LEU A 38 -2.43 -24.89 15.96
C LEU A 38 -1.71 -26.23 16.23
N ASP A 39 -2.47 -27.27 16.58
CA ASP A 39 -1.94 -28.62 16.83
C ASP A 39 -1.44 -29.35 15.55
N SER A 40 -1.69 -28.81 14.35
CA SER A 40 -1.46 -29.50 13.07
C SER A 40 -0.12 -29.23 12.35
N HIS A 41 0.91 -28.74 13.06
CA HIS A 41 2.20 -28.26 12.53
C HIS A 41 2.10 -27.01 11.63
N ALA A 42 2.60 -25.89 12.17
CA ALA A 42 2.27 -24.51 11.82
C ALA A 42 2.76 -23.95 10.47
N THR A 43 3.42 -24.73 9.61
CA THR A 43 3.96 -24.21 8.33
C THR A 43 2.96 -24.23 7.16
N THR A 44 1.81 -24.90 7.31
CA THR A 44 0.75 -24.97 6.27
C THR A 44 -0.50 -24.13 6.58
N LEU A 45 -0.50 -23.40 7.71
CA LEU A 45 -1.69 -22.70 8.22
C LEU A 45 -2.10 -21.51 7.35
N LEU A 46 -1.12 -20.70 6.93
CA LEU A 46 -1.32 -19.59 6.00
C LEU A 46 -1.04 -20.07 4.57
N SER A 47 -2.00 -20.78 3.98
CA SER A 47 -1.88 -21.34 2.63
C SER A 47 -2.08 -20.27 1.53
N LYS A 48 -1.89 -20.67 0.26
CA LYS A 48 -2.24 -19.83 -0.90
C LYS A 48 -3.70 -19.37 -0.93
N ALA A 49 -4.62 -20.09 -0.26
CA ALA A 49 -6.00 -19.65 -0.12
C ALA A 49 -6.12 -18.39 0.77
N TRP A 50 -5.27 -18.26 1.80
CA TRP A 50 -5.20 -17.05 2.62
C TRP A 50 -4.56 -15.88 1.86
N ASP A 51 -3.59 -16.13 0.99
CA ASP A 51 -3.06 -15.11 0.07
C ASP A 51 -4.19 -14.57 -0.82
N GLN A 52 -4.97 -15.48 -1.42
CA GLN A 52 -6.10 -15.10 -2.28
C GLN A 52 -7.18 -14.32 -1.52
N ARG A 53 -7.64 -14.81 -0.37
CA ARG A 53 -8.69 -14.13 0.42
C ARG A 53 -8.27 -12.74 0.87
N LEU A 54 -7.00 -12.57 1.26
CA LEU A 54 -6.48 -11.26 1.62
C LEU A 54 -6.34 -10.34 0.40
N ALA A 55 -5.94 -10.87 -0.77
CA ALA A 55 -5.90 -10.10 -2.01
C ALA A 55 -7.31 -9.63 -2.46
N GLU A 56 -8.34 -10.46 -2.28
CA GLU A 56 -9.75 -10.13 -2.53
C GLU A 56 -10.27 -8.99 -1.63
N VAL A 57 -9.63 -8.77 -0.47
CA VAL A 57 -9.89 -7.62 0.40
C VAL A 57 -9.07 -6.39 -0.02
N ILE A 58 -7.78 -6.56 -0.29
CA ILE A 58 -6.85 -5.46 -0.62
C ILE A 58 -7.19 -4.83 -1.97
N GLY A 59 -7.53 -5.63 -2.98
CA GLY A 59 -7.78 -5.18 -4.36
C GLY A 59 -8.88 -4.12 -4.43
N PRO A 60 -10.10 -4.38 -3.95
CA PRO A 60 -11.20 -3.42 -4.00
C PRO A 60 -10.92 -2.09 -3.29
N VAL A 61 -10.32 -2.12 -2.09
CA VAL A 61 -10.02 -0.88 -1.34
C VAL A 61 -8.93 -0.04 -2.02
N ASN A 62 -7.93 -0.69 -2.62
CA ASN A 62 -6.89 -0.01 -3.41
C ASN A 62 -7.45 0.53 -4.73
N LEU A 63 -8.32 -0.21 -5.42
CA LEU A 63 -8.97 0.25 -6.65
C LEU A 63 -9.87 1.46 -6.40
N ALA A 64 -10.65 1.45 -5.32
CA ALA A 64 -11.48 2.58 -4.96
C ALA A 64 -10.64 3.84 -4.65
N THR A 65 -9.49 3.65 -3.98
CA THR A 65 -8.51 4.73 -3.72
C THR A 65 -7.91 5.26 -5.01
N ALA A 66 -7.44 4.37 -5.88
CA ALA A 66 -6.80 4.70 -7.14
C ALA A 66 -7.74 5.46 -8.08
N ARG A 67 -8.98 4.99 -8.27
CA ARG A 67 -9.99 5.66 -9.11
C ARG A 67 -10.24 7.11 -8.67
N GLU A 68 -10.41 7.35 -7.36
CA GLU A 68 -10.64 8.72 -6.84
C GLU A 68 -9.42 9.62 -7.10
N VAL A 69 -8.21 9.12 -6.87
CA VAL A 69 -6.97 9.89 -7.03
C VAL A 69 -6.69 10.17 -8.51
N ALA A 70 -6.77 9.17 -9.37
CA ALA A 70 -6.48 9.29 -10.79
C ALA A 70 -7.41 10.29 -11.47
N LEU A 71 -8.72 10.19 -11.22
CA LEU A 71 -9.70 11.16 -11.74
C LEU A 71 -9.47 12.58 -11.21
N ARG A 72 -8.99 12.73 -9.97
CA ARG A 72 -8.63 14.04 -9.42
C ARG A 72 -7.39 14.62 -10.10
N VAL A 73 -6.36 13.81 -10.31
CA VAL A 73 -5.09 14.21 -10.94
C VAL A 73 -5.31 14.56 -12.40
N ALA A 74 -5.98 13.71 -13.18
CA ALA A 74 -6.31 13.96 -14.58
C ALA A 74 -7.08 15.27 -14.75
N ARG A 75 -8.13 15.50 -13.95
CA ARG A 75 -8.91 16.76 -13.98
C ARG A 75 -8.08 17.99 -13.62
N ALA A 76 -7.15 17.87 -12.68
CA ALA A 76 -6.33 18.99 -12.24
C ALA A 76 -5.27 19.40 -13.28
N LEU A 77 -4.74 18.44 -14.04
CA LEU A 77 -3.65 18.67 -15.00
C LEU A 77 -4.16 18.98 -16.42
N ALA A 78 -5.22 18.30 -16.86
CA ALA A 78 -5.73 18.38 -18.23
C ALA A 78 -6.94 19.30 -18.41
N GLY A 79 -7.55 19.76 -17.31
CA GLY A 79 -8.83 20.48 -17.35
C GLY A 79 -10.03 19.55 -17.63
N LYS A 80 -11.21 20.14 -17.83
CA LYS A 80 -12.44 19.38 -18.14
C LYS A 80 -12.39 18.88 -19.58
N GLY A 81 -12.59 17.58 -19.81
CA GLY A 81 -12.80 17.01 -21.15
C GLY A 81 -11.73 16.03 -21.66
N HIS A 82 -10.58 15.91 -20.99
CA HIS A 82 -9.65 14.81 -21.27
C HIS A 82 -10.16 13.50 -20.65
N GLY A 83 -10.49 12.53 -21.51
CA GLY A 83 -10.93 11.20 -21.11
C GLY A 83 -9.75 10.40 -20.57
N TYR A 84 -9.60 10.36 -19.25
CA TYR A 84 -8.80 9.33 -18.58
C TYR A 84 -9.76 8.24 -18.10
N ASP A 85 -9.55 7.02 -18.55
CA ASP A 85 -10.26 5.84 -18.07
C ASP A 85 -9.51 5.26 -16.86
N PRO A 86 -10.04 5.36 -15.63
CA PRO A 86 -9.37 4.84 -14.45
C PRO A 86 -9.37 3.30 -14.36
N ASP A 87 -10.10 2.60 -15.24
CA ASP A 87 -10.18 1.15 -15.20
C ASP A 87 -8.93 0.49 -15.82
N VAL A 88 -8.11 1.23 -16.56
CA VAL A 88 -6.79 0.78 -17.08
C VAL A 88 -5.85 0.31 -15.96
N MET A 89 -6.02 0.83 -14.75
CA MET A 89 -5.23 0.49 -13.57
C MET A 89 -5.60 -0.87 -12.95
N THR A 90 -6.77 -1.43 -13.29
CA THR A 90 -7.35 -2.59 -12.59
C THR A 90 -6.40 -3.78 -12.56
N ASN A 91 -5.81 -4.13 -13.69
CA ASN A 91 -4.91 -5.29 -13.79
C ASN A 91 -3.68 -5.13 -12.89
N TRP A 92 -3.07 -3.94 -12.88
CA TRP A 92 -1.91 -3.67 -12.04
C TRP A 92 -2.27 -3.71 -10.55
N LEU A 93 -3.41 -3.14 -10.16
CA LEU A 93 -3.85 -3.11 -8.77
C LEU A 93 -4.24 -4.50 -8.25
N THR A 94 -4.83 -5.34 -9.10
CA THR A 94 -5.12 -6.75 -8.78
C THR A 94 -3.84 -7.54 -8.57
N LEU A 95 -2.85 -7.41 -9.47
CA LEU A 95 -1.55 -8.04 -9.31
C LEU A 95 -0.85 -7.58 -8.02
N ASN A 96 -0.81 -6.26 -7.79
CA ASN A 96 -0.20 -5.68 -6.61
C ASN A 96 -0.89 -6.11 -5.30
N ALA A 97 -2.22 -6.30 -5.32
CA ALA A 97 -2.95 -6.83 -4.17
C ALA A 97 -2.53 -8.26 -3.84
N GLY A 98 -2.30 -9.11 -4.85
CA GLY A 98 -1.75 -10.45 -4.66
C GLY A 98 -0.35 -10.44 -4.02
N ILE A 99 0.55 -9.60 -4.54
CA ILE A 99 1.91 -9.45 -4.00
C ILE A 99 1.88 -8.94 -2.55
N ALA A 100 1.02 -7.95 -2.26
CA ALA A 100 0.87 -7.41 -0.92
C ALA A 100 0.31 -8.46 0.06
N ALA A 101 -0.67 -9.26 -0.38
CA ALA A 101 -1.25 -10.32 0.43
C ALA A 101 -0.23 -11.41 0.77
N GLU A 102 0.53 -11.88 -0.21
CA GLU A 102 1.62 -12.83 -0.01
C GLU A 102 2.65 -12.29 0.99
N SER A 103 3.10 -11.04 0.82
CA SER A 103 4.06 -10.41 1.73
C SER A 103 3.54 -10.29 3.18
N VAL A 104 2.24 -10.00 3.37
CA VAL A 104 1.63 -9.96 4.72
C VAL A 104 1.61 -11.34 5.35
N ASN A 105 1.21 -12.37 4.59
CA ASN A 105 1.15 -13.72 5.10
C ASN A 105 2.55 -14.31 5.34
N ASP A 106 3.55 -14.00 4.51
CA ASP A 106 4.96 -14.33 4.75
C ASP A 106 5.47 -13.73 6.06
N SER A 107 5.22 -12.44 6.27
CA SER A 107 5.61 -11.78 7.51
C SER A 107 4.91 -12.38 8.73
N THR A 108 3.62 -12.75 8.58
CA THR A 108 2.85 -13.37 9.67
C THR A 108 3.37 -14.78 9.97
N ARG A 109 3.69 -15.58 8.94
CA ARG A 109 4.35 -16.89 9.10
C ARG A 109 5.68 -16.75 9.85
N ALA A 110 6.50 -15.78 9.48
CA ALA A 110 7.77 -15.53 10.16
C ALA A 110 7.58 -15.13 11.63
N SER A 111 6.59 -14.28 11.94
CA SER A 111 6.26 -13.91 13.32
C SER A 111 5.73 -15.10 14.14
N LEU A 112 4.89 -15.96 13.55
CA LEU A 112 4.41 -17.18 14.20
C LEU A 112 5.55 -18.14 14.51
N ALA A 113 6.44 -18.40 13.54
CA ALA A 113 7.61 -19.24 13.74
C ALA A 113 8.52 -18.70 14.86
N ALA A 114 8.77 -17.39 14.87
CA ALA A 114 9.57 -16.76 15.92
C ALA A 114 8.91 -16.84 17.31
N ALA A 115 7.59 -16.71 17.40
CA ALA A 115 6.86 -16.80 18.66
C ALA A 115 6.86 -18.22 19.24
N GLN A 116 6.89 -19.25 18.38
CA GLN A 116 6.99 -20.66 18.81
C GLN A 116 8.32 -21.01 19.48
N GLU A 117 9.37 -20.20 19.28
CA GLU A 117 10.68 -20.36 19.93
C GLU A 117 10.73 -19.69 21.31
N THR A 118 9.61 -19.17 21.82
CA THR A 118 9.51 -18.48 23.10
C THR A 118 8.66 -19.27 24.11
N ASP A 119 8.80 -18.95 25.40
CA ASP A 119 7.97 -19.52 26.48
C ASP A 119 6.55 -18.90 26.55
N ASP A 120 6.08 -18.25 25.48
CA ASP A 120 4.74 -17.67 25.41
C ASP A 120 3.68 -18.79 25.43
N PRO A 121 2.74 -18.79 26.40
CA PRO A 121 1.68 -19.79 26.46
C PRO A 121 0.62 -19.64 25.34
N ASP A 122 0.54 -18.50 24.63
CA ASP A 122 -0.34 -18.29 23.47
C ASP A 122 0.38 -17.51 22.34
N PRO A 123 1.36 -18.15 21.66
CA PRO A 123 2.17 -17.47 20.65
C PRO A 123 1.35 -16.99 19.45
N VAL A 124 0.27 -17.71 19.10
CA VAL A 124 -0.64 -17.30 18.02
C VAL A 124 -1.42 -16.06 18.43
N GLY A 125 -2.01 -16.07 19.63
CA GLY A 125 -2.74 -14.92 20.16
C GLY A 125 -1.88 -13.68 20.17
N SER A 126 -0.68 -13.75 20.73
CA SER A 126 0.28 -12.64 20.80
C SER A 126 0.63 -12.05 19.43
N VAL A 127 0.90 -12.90 18.42
CA VAL A 127 1.21 -12.44 17.06
C VAL A 127 0.03 -11.71 16.42
N PHE A 128 -1.17 -12.29 16.51
CA PHE A 128 -2.36 -11.67 15.93
C PHE A 128 -2.83 -10.44 16.71
N ASP A 129 -2.65 -10.40 18.03
CA ASP A 129 -2.93 -9.20 18.83
C ASP A 129 -2.01 -8.05 18.42
N LEU A 130 -0.71 -8.29 18.23
CA LEU A 130 0.20 -7.26 17.71
C LEU A 130 -0.19 -6.80 16.30
N LEU A 131 -0.53 -7.74 15.43
CA LEU A 131 -0.95 -7.47 14.06
C LEU A 131 -2.24 -6.63 14.02
N LEU A 132 -3.26 -7.00 14.80
CA LEU A 132 -4.56 -6.33 14.85
C LEU A 132 -4.48 -4.97 15.56
N THR A 133 -3.64 -4.81 16.57
CA THR A 133 -3.53 -3.56 17.33
C THR A 133 -2.66 -2.50 16.65
N SER A 134 -1.58 -2.90 15.98
CA SER A 134 -0.58 -1.95 15.45
C SER A 134 -0.15 -2.24 14.00
N GLY A 135 -0.10 -3.52 13.62
CA GLY A 135 0.30 -3.93 12.28
C GLY A 135 -0.68 -3.47 11.20
N VAL A 136 -1.98 -3.62 11.43
CA VAL A 136 -3.03 -3.36 10.44
C VAL A 136 -3.06 -1.89 9.99
N ALA A 137 -2.86 -0.95 10.92
CA ALA A 137 -2.77 0.47 10.59
C ALA A 137 -1.53 0.76 9.73
N SER A 138 -0.41 0.10 10.03
CA SER A 138 0.84 0.25 9.27
C SER A 138 0.72 -0.34 7.86
N LEU A 139 0.05 -1.48 7.71
CA LEU A 139 -0.26 -2.11 6.42
C LEU A 139 -1.17 -1.20 5.59
N ALA A 140 -2.27 -0.72 6.18
CA ALA A 140 -3.22 0.18 5.51
C ALA A 140 -2.55 1.46 4.99
N VAL A 141 -1.69 2.11 5.80
CA VAL A 141 -0.92 3.28 5.36
C VAL A 141 -0.03 2.97 4.16
N SER A 142 0.61 1.81 4.15
CA SER A 142 1.51 1.40 3.06
C SER A 142 0.72 1.15 1.78
N MET A 143 -0.37 0.37 1.86
CA MET A 143 -1.25 0.06 0.72
C MET A 143 -1.87 1.32 0.11
N VAL A 144 -2.41 2.21 0.94
CA VAL A 144 -2.99 3.48 0.49
C VAL A 144 -1.92 4.37 -0.16
N THR A 145 -0.70 4.40 0.38
CA THR A 145 0.39 5.18 -0.21
C THR A 145 0.78 4.67 -1.59
N THR A 146 0.90 3.35 -1.76
CA THR A 146 1.12 2.73 -3.07
C THR A 146 0.00 3.08 -4.04
N ALA A 147 -1.27 2.85 -3.66
CA ALA A 147 -2.42 3.10 -4.52
C ALA A 147 -2.54 4.58 -4.94
N VAL A 148 -2.36 5.51 -3.99
CA VAL A 148 -2.42 6.95 -4.26
C VAL A 148 -1.36 7.38 -5.27
N ASN A 149 -0.11 6.97 -5.06
CA ASN A 149 0.99 7.49 -5.86
C ASN A 149 1.12 6.78 -7.21
N PHE A 150 0.80 5.48 -7.28
CA PHE A 150 0.65 4.77 -8.55
C PHE A 150 -0.43 5.43 -9.41
N ALA A 151 -1.64 5.61 -8.86
CA ALA A 151 -2.77 6.15 -9.62
C ALA A 151 -2.55 7.59 -10.09
N ALA A 152 -1.87 8.40 -9.27
CA ALA A 152 -1.47 9.73 -9.67
C ALA A 152 -0.42 9.73 -10.79
N HIS A 153 0.56 8.82 -10.72
CA HIS A 153 1.59 8.68 -11.75
C HIS A 153 0.99 8.24 -13.09
N ASP A 154 0.13 7.22 -13.07
CA ASP A 154 -0.55 6.69 -14.25
C ASP A 154 -1.43 7.75 -14.93
N ALA A 155 -2.30 8.42 -14.16
CA ALA A 155 -3.15 9.49 -14.68
C ALA A 155 -2.34 10.67 -15.23
N ALA A 156 -1.26 11.06 -14.54
CA ALA A 156 -0.38 12.14 -14.97
C ALA A 156 0.31 11.81 -16.30
N GLN A 157 0.70 10.55 -16.49
CA GLN A 157 1.32 10.10 -17.73
C GLN A 157 0.33 10.15 -18.88
N ALA A 158 -0.90 9.67 -18.66
CA ALA A 158 -1.97 9.69 -19.66
C ALA A 158 -2.34 11.10 -20.13
N VAL A 159 -2.17 12.12 -19.28
CA VAL A 159 -2.47 13.52 -19.61
C VAL A 159 -1.25 14.36 -19.96
N GLY A 160 -0.08 13.73 -20.15
CA GLY A 160 1.11 14.41 -20.64
C GLY A 160 1.82 15.33 -19.64
N ALA A 161 1.73 15.04 -18.34
CA ALA A 161 2.54 15.76 -17.35
C ALA A 161 4.03 15.47 -17.55
N GLN A 162 4.88 16.44 -17.26
CA GLN A 162 6.30 16.41 -17.62
C GLN A 162 7.19 16.05 -16.42
N TYR A 163 6.84 16.52 -15.23
CA TYR A 163 7.71 16.41 -14.05
C TYR A 163 6.96 15.90 -12.82
N LYS A 164 7.72 15.27 -11.93
CA LYS A 164 7.29 14.89 -10.59
C LYS A 164 8.35 15.26 -9.56
N THR A 165 7.88 15.71 -8.41
CA THR A 165 8.70 16.08 -7.24
C THR A 165 8.34 15.19 -6.07
N TRP A 166 9.31 14.60 -5.38
CA TRP A 166 9.08 13.84 -4.16
C TRP A 166 8.87 14.77 -2.96
N ASN A 167 7.80 14.56 -2.20
CA ASN A 167 7.53 15.31 -0.97
C ASN A 167 7.41 14.33 0.20
N THR A 168 8.22 14.53 1.24
CA THR A 168 8.16 13.69 2.43
C THR A 168 6.93 13.99 3.28
N GLY A 169 6.43 12.95 3.95
CA GLY A 169 5.45 13.11 5.02
C GLY A 169 6.13 13.38 6.37
N ARG A 170 5.39 13.18 7.45
CA ARG A 170 5.92 13.35 8.81
C ARG A 170 6.89 12.21 9.14
N ASN A 171 7.96 12.53 9.87
CA ASN A 171 8.98 11.58 10.35
C ASN A 171 9.51 10.64 9.25
N PRO A 172 10.03 11.18 8.12
CA PRO A 172 10.54 10.33 7.06
C PRO A 172 11.78 9.57 7.53
N ARG A 173 11.93 8.33 7.07
CA ARG A 173 13.21 7.61 7.20
C ARG A 173 14.33 8.42 6.55
N PRO A 174 15.59 8.35 7.02
CA PRO A 174 16.70 9.15 6.48
C PRO A 174 16.82 9.06 4.94
N ARG A 175 16.69 7.85 4.39
CA ARG A 175 16.72 7.64 2.94
C ARG A 175 15.58 8.32 2.15
N HIS A 176 14.41 8.51 2.76
CA HIS A 176 13.30 9.24 2.13
C HIS A 176 13.45 10.75 2.36
N ALA A 177 14.01 11.16 3.50
CA ALA A 177 14.33 12.55 3.80
C ALA A 177 15.26 13.15 2.73
N ALA A 178 16.24 12.36 2.28
CA ALA A 178 17.17 12.73 1.20
C ALA A 178 16.50 12.97 -0.16
N LEU A 179 15.30 12.44 -0.39
CA LEU A 179 14.54 12.63 -1.64
C LEU A 179 13.65 13.87 -1.61
N ASN A 180 13.46 14.51 -0.45
CA ASN A 180 12.51 15.61 -0.32
C ASN A 180 12.89 16.78 -1.24
N GLY A 181 11.97 17.17 -2.13
CA GLY A 181 12.19 18.21 -3.13
C GLY A 181 12.93 17.73 -4.38
N GLN A 182 13.32 16.45 -4.48
CA GLN A 182 13.93 15.93 -5.70
C GLN A 182 12.91 15.98 -6.84
N VAL A 183 13.29 16.66 -7.94
CA VAL A 183 12.51 16.75 -9.18
C VAL A 183 13.13 15.83 -10.23
N VAL A 184 12.29 15.06 -10.91
CA VAL A 184 12.68 14.21 -12.05
C VAL A 184 11.62 14.31 -13.15
N ALA A 185 11.96 13.90 -14.37
CA ALA A 185 10.97 13.71 -15.42
C ALA A 185 9.94 12.65 -14.98
N LEU A 186 8.69 12.76 -15.46
CA LEU A 186 7.60 11.90 -15.02
C LEU A 186 7.89 10.41 -15.25
N ASP A 187 8.56 10.06 -16.34
CA ASP A 187 8.95 8.70 -16.73
C ASP A 187 10.22 8.17 -16.04
N SER A 188 11.01 9.06 -15.44
CA SER A 188 12.28 8.74 -14.77
C SER A 188 12.09 8.20 -13.35
N THR A 189 13.11 7.55 -12.80
CA THR A 189 13.14 7.14 -11.37
C THR A 189 13.76 8.24 -10.50
N PHE A 190 13.36 8.27 -9.22
CA PHE A 190 14.05 9.03 -8.19
C PHE A 190 15.41 8.39 -7.86
N SER A 191 16.28 9.06 -7.09
CA SER A 191 17.64 8.56 -6.83
C SER A 191 17.68 7.26 -6.01
N ASN A 192 16.57 6.88 -5.38
CA ASN A 192 16.42 5.58 -4.72
C ASN A 192 15.90 4.46 -5.64
N GLY A 193 15.72 4.73 -6.94
CA GLY A 193 15.25 3.76 -7.92
C GLY A 193 13.73 3.65 -8.07
N ALA A 194 12.93 4.29 -7.20
CA ALA A 194 11.47 4.24 -7.32
C ALA A 194 10.93 5.17 -8.39
N ARG A 195 9.82 4.78 -9.03
CA ARG A 195 9.04 5.70 -9.88
C ARG A 195 8.18 6.64 -9.08
N TYR A 196 7.76 6.26 -7.88
CA TYR A 196 6.92 7.06 -7.00
C TYR A 196 6.98 6.58 -5.54
N PRO A 197 6.51 7.36 -4.56
CA PRO A 197 6.50 6.90 -3.17
C PRO A 197 5.54 5.71 -2.96
N GLY A 198 6.05 4.64 -2.35
CA GLY A 198 5.29 3.39 -2.21
C GLY A 198 5.38 2.47 -3.44
N ASP A 199 6.32 2.71 -4.37
CA ASP A 199 6.62 1.81 -5.47
C ASP A 199 7.04 0.42 -4.94
N PRO A 200 6.28 -0.66 -5.25
CA PRO A 200 6.54 -2.02 -4.78
C PRO A 200 7.94 -2.56 -5.11
N THR A 201 8.60 -2.00 -6.13
CA THR A 201 9.95 -2.42 -6.56
C THR A 201 11.04 -2.17 -5.52
N LEU A 202 10.82 -1.29 -4.54
CA LEU A 202 11.78 -1.03 -3.46
C LEU A 202 11.78 -2.08 -2.34
N GLY A 203 10.77 -2.96 -2.32
CA GLY A 203 10.64 -4.01 -1.30
C GLY A 203 10.10 -3.53 0.07
N PRO A 204 9.70 -4.46 0.95
CA PRO A 204 8.87 -4.16 2.13
C PRO A 204 9.46 -3.12 3.09
N ALA A 205 10.79 -3.11 3.27
CA ALA A 205 11.46 -2.16 4.15
C ALA A 205 11.29 -0.70 3.72
N ASP A 206 11.19 -0.42 2.41
CA ASP A 206 10.95 0.93 1.87
C ASP A 206 9.49 1.31 1.96
N LEU A 207 8.60 0.36 1.69
CA LEU A 207 7.17 0.61 1.65
C LEU A 207 6.57 0.79 3.05
N ALA A 208 7.06 0.04 4.04
CA ALA A 208 6.44 -0.03 5.36
C ALA A 208 6.23 1.36 5.97
N ARG A 209 4.98 1.74 6.25
CA ARG A 209 4.58 3.03 6.86
C ARG A 209 5.04 4.26 6.06
N CYS A 210 5.36 4.10 4.77
CA CYS A 210 5.65 5.24 3.93
C CYS A 210 4.41 6.15 3.87
N ASN A 211 4.60 7.45 4.09
CA ASN A 211 3.56 8.48 4.01
C ASN A 211 3.96 9.61 3.04
N CYS A 212 4.97 9.37 2.19
CA CYS A 212 5.45 10.34 1.21
C CYS A 212 4.44 10.51 0.07
N SER A 213 4.55 11.61 -0.66
CA SER A 213 3.64 12.07 -1.71
C SER A 213 4.42 12.68 -2.86
N MET A 214 3.73 13.05 -3.95
CA MET A 214 4.32 13.72 -5.10
C MET A 214 3.61 15.02 -5.42
N THR A 215 4.35 15.96 -5.99
CA THR A 215 3.80 17.09 -6.75
C THR A 215 4.11 16.82 -8.21
N ILE A 216 3.10 16.93 -9.06
CA ILE A 216 3.16 16.64 -10.49
C ILE A 216 2.87 17.93 -11.24
N SER A 217 3.62 18.21 -12.31
CA SER A 217 3.45 19.42 -13.12
C SER A 217 3.59 19.15 -14.62
N THR A 218 2.89 19.96 -15.41
CA THR A 218 2.98 20.06 -16.88
C THR A 218 4.05 21.08 -17.27
#